data_AF-A0A517NV13-F1
#
_entry.id   AF-A0A517NV13-F1
#
_cell.length_a   1.000
_cell.length_b   1.000
_cell.length_c   1.000
_cell.angle_alpha   90.00
_cell.angle_beta   90.00
_cell.angle_gamma   90.00
#
_symmetry.space_group_name_H-M   'P 1'
#
loop_
_entity.id
_entity.type
_entity.pdbx_description
1 polymer ?
#
loop_
_entity_poly.entity_id
_entity_poly.type
_entity_poly.pdbx_seq_one_letter_code
_entity_poly.pdbx_strand_id
1 'polypeptide(L)'
;MNKSLVVLLYAFMLTNFCMHSVLLAQNSTSWSSTAANENWNVGGNWDNGIPDLVTDAFISTVNTVTLNTSGLEVATVKFQGAGILQLNEALNITGRGTETPSLMITDSDVIIANGKSLVVVGDVEVIDGSISGGNLMLTPDTAAPLQDGKILVQGTGSLNAATVNAASVTASGGNVTVENLTTSGTTNVTGGSLNANSLNAASVTTSGGSVSVGTLTTAGDYDFTGGTLTMNLGGTAQGTEYSFLDIGGDFDIENSGTTLEVATVNGFALSAGQTFDLWDVGPSNDSATDGMFASIILPTLSTNLEWDDSQLFTTGQLSITAVPEPSSLAALGMLLTVFTVRRRRRTTVAA
;
A
#
# COMPACT_ATOMS: atom_id res chain seq x y z
N MET A 1 -15.82 46.97 -7.70
CA MET A 1 -16.38 47.37 -9.01
C MET A 1 -15.22 47.51 -9.98
N ASN A 2 -14.77 46.40 -10.57
CA ASN A 2 -15.19 45.85 -11.88
C ASN A 2 -14.70 46.65 -13.08
N LYS A 3 -13.80 46.02 -13.86
CA LYS A 3 -13.77 45.87 -15.33
C LYS A 3 -12.37 45.37 -15.70
N SER A 4 -12.16 44.05 -15.78
CA SER A 4 -12.27 43.25 -17.02
C SER A 4 -11.32 43.75 -18.11
N LEU A 5 -10.10 43.22 -18.11
CA LEU A 5 -9.13 43.39 -19.19
C LEU A 5 -9.50 42.40 -20.30
N VAL A 6 -10.18 42.89 -21.34
CA VAL A 6 -10.43 42.15 -22.58
C VAL A 6 -9.18 42.31 -23.45
N VAL A 7 -8.43 41.23 -23.65
CA VAL A 7 -7.36 41.16 -24.64
C VAL A 7 -8.01 40.87 -25.99
N LEU A 8 -8.06 41.90 -26.85
CA LEU A 8 -8.45 41.79 -28.25
C LEU A 8 -7.16 41.64 -29.06
N LEU A 9 -6.87 40.45 -29.60
CA LEU A 9 -5.69 40.22 -30.43
C LEU A 9 -6.07 40.25 -31.92
N TYR A 10 -5.36 41.11 -32.65
CA TYR A 10 -5.45 41.33 -34.09
C TYR A 10 -5.13 40.06 -34.90
N ALA A 11 -5.94 39.78 -35.92
CA ALA A 11 -5.63 38.82 -36.97
C ALA A 11 -5.00 39.55 -38.17
N PHE A 12 -3.74 39.24 -38.52
CA PHE A 12 -3.23 39.34 -39.90
C PHE A 12 -1.88 38.61 -40.06
N MET A 13 -1.88 37.59 -40.92
CA MET A 13 -0.79 36.96 -41.70
C MET A 13 0.59 36.67 -41.07
N LEU A 14 0.93 35.38 -40.98
CA LEU A 14 2.21 34.83 -41.45
C LEU A 14 2.12 33.29 -41.60
N THR A 15 2.34 32.83 -42.82
CA THR A 15 2.62 31.45 -43.20
C THR A 15 4.03 31.06 -42.72
N ASN A 16 4.18 29.80 -42.29
CA ASN A 16 5.42 29.13 -41.88
C ASN A 16 6.05 29.64 -40.57
N PHE A 17 5.58 29.12 -39.44
CA PHE A 17 6.42 28.99 -38.24
C PHE A 17 6.23 27.62 -37.59
N CYS A 18 7.36 26.99 -37.31
CA CYS A 18 7.54 25.66 -36.75
C CYS A 18 7.16 25.63 -35.24
N MET A 19 6.80 24.43 -34.76
CA MET A 19 6.59 24.00 -33.36
C MET A 19 6.64 25.09 -32.29
N HIS A 20 5.52 25.32 -31.59
CA HIS A 20 5.56 25.86 -30.24
C HIS A 20 4.58 25.10 -29.37
N SER A 21 5.12 24.33 -28.43
CA SER A 21 4.45 23.96 -27.19
C SER A 21 3.96 25.25 -26.52
N VAL A 22 2.67 25.33 -26.21
CA VAL A 22 2.08 26.47 -25.51
C VAL A 22 2.41 26.32 -24.02
N LEU A 23 3.44 27.05 -23.57
CA LEU A 23 3.77 27.17 -22.15
C LEU A 23 2.79 28.15 -21.49
N LEU A 24 1.72 27.63 -20.87
CA LEU A 24 0.84 28.42 -20.02
C LEU A 24 1.44 28.53 -18.61
N ALA A 25 2.20 29.60 -18.35
CA ALA A 25 2.63 29.96 -17.01
C ALA A 25 1.47 30.68 -16.27
N GLN A 26 0.48 29.92 -15.77
CA GLN A 26 -0.52 30.43 -14.84
C GLN A 26 -0.38 29.72 -13.48
N ASN A 27 -0.39 30.50 -12.39
CA ASN A 27 -0.21 29.97 -11.03
C ASN A 27 -1.36 29.09 -10.55
N SER A 28 -2.53 29.18 -11.18
CA SER A 28 -3.66 28.28 -10.96
C SER A 28 -4.63 28.39 -12.14
N THR A 29 -5.14 27.24 -12.59
CA THR A 29 -6.24 27.20 -13.56
C THR A 29 -7.36 26.33 -13.01
N SER A 30 -8.53 26.92 -12.81
CA SER A 30 -9.75 26.20 -12.45
C SER A 30 -10.59 26.01 -13.69
N TRP A 31 -10.98 24.77 -13.97
CA TRP A 31 -11.85 24.43 -15.09
C TRP A 31 -13.14 23.84 -14.52
N SER A 32 -14.27 24.37 -14.98
CA SER A 32 -15.60 23.84 -14.67
C SER A 32 -16.38 23.74 -15.96
N SER A 33 -16.81 22.53 -16.30
CA SER A 33 -17.78 22.30 -17.37
C SER A 33 -18.94 21.49 -16.79
N THR A 34 -20.15 21.83 -17.22
CA THR A 34 -21.37 21.07 -16.91
C THR A 34 -21.85 20.27 -18.12
N ALA A 35 -21.14 20.35 -19.25
CA ALA A 35 -21.51 19.71 -20.51
C ALA A 35 -20.68 18.44 -20.73
N ALA A 36 -21.37 17.31 -20.93
CA ALA A 36 -20.75 16.09 -21.44
C ALA A 36 -20.27 16.32 -22.89
N ASN A 37 -19.07 15.83 -23.23
CA ASN A 37 -18.45 15.87 -24.57
C ASN A 37 -17.81 17.21 -25.04
N GLU A 38 -17.30 18.06 -24.15
CA GLU A 38 -16.46 19.19 -24.58
C GLU A 38 -15.01 18.73 -24.85
N ASN A 39 -14.46 19.13 -25.99
CA ASN A 39 -13.14 18.73 -26.49
C ASN A 39 -12.09 19.75 -25.98
N TRP A 40 -11.27 19.38 -25.00
CA TRP A 40 -10.33 20.29 -24.33
C TRP A 40 -8.92 20.10 -24.85
N ASN A 41 -8.56 20.82 -25.92
CA ASN A 41 -7.19 20.84 -26.40
C ASN A 41 -6.47 22.13 -25.96
N VAL A 42 -5.50 21.98 -25.06
CA VAL A 42 -4.60 23.07 -24.68
C VAL A 42 -3.28 22.91 -25.43
N GLY A 43 -3.31 23.03 -26.77
CA GLY A 43 -2.07 23.08 -27.58
C GLY A 43 -2.09 22.53 -29.01
N GLY A 44 -3.17 21.92 -29.51
CA GLY A 44 -3.20 21.34 -30.86
C GLY A 44 -3.68 22.27 -31.98
N ASN A 45 -2.92 22.26 -33.09
CA ASN A 45 -3.19 22.94 -34.34
C ASN A 45 -4.53 22.51 -34.97
N TRP A 46 -5.39 23.48 -35.28
CA TRP A 46 -6.59 23.30 -36.10
C TRP A 46 -6.20 23.27 -37.58
N ASP A 47 -5.57 22.19 -38.07
CA ASP A 47 -5.40 22.00 -39.52
C ASP A 47 -6.17 20.76 -40.00
N ASN A 48 -7.16 21.04 -40.86
CA ASN A 48 -7.92 20.13 -41.73
C ASN A 48 -9.09 19.31 -41.13
N GLY A 49 -10.11 20.02 -40.64
CA GLY A 49 -11.48 19.81 -41.13
C GLY A 49 -12.26 18.54 -40.75
N ILE A 50 -11.68 17.63 -39.98
CA ILE A 50 -12.42 16.64 -39.19
C ILE A 50 -11.78 16.69 -37.80
N PRO A 51 -12.51 17.06 -36.73
CA PRO A 51 -11.98 16.94 -35.39
C PRO A 51 -11.86 15.45 -35.10
N ASP A 52 -10.68 14.89 -35.37
CA ASP A 52 -10.27 13.64 -34.75
C ASP A 52 -10.30 13.94 -33.24
N LEU A 53 -11.22 13.31 -32.53
CA LEU A 53 -11.42 13.56 -31.10
C LEU A 53 -10.08 13.31 -30.41
N VAL A 54 -9.55 14.35 -29.77
CA VAL A 54 -8.20 14.35 -29.24
C VAL A 54 -8.15 13.40 -28.05
N THR A 55 -7.35 12.35 -28.17
CA THR A 55 -7.27 11.20 -27.25
C THR A 55 -6.43 11.45 -25.99
N ASP A 56 -5.64 12.53 -25.98
CA ASP A 56 -4.63 12.77 -24.93
C ASP A 56 -4.73 14.19 -24.34
N ALA A 57 -4.90 14.29 -23.02
CA ALA A 57 -4.74 15.54 -22.27
C ALA A 57 -3.33 15.61 -21.67
N PHE A 58 -2.55 16.63 -22.04
CA PHE A 58 -1.19 16.88 -21.54
C PHE A 58 -1.16 18.16 -20.71
N ILE A 59 -0.77 18.05 -19.42
CA ILE A 59 -0.67 19.17 -18.49
C ILE A 59 0.72 19.13 -17.85
N SER A 60 1.61 20.06 -18.23
CA SER A 60 3.05 19.93 -17.95
C SER A 60 3.68 21.02 -17.06
N THR A 61 2.99 22.11 -16.69
CA THR A 61 3.64 23.23 -15.97
C THR A 61 2.72 24.09 -15.11
N VAL A 62 1.62 23.54 -14.58
CA VAL A 62 0.66 24.31 -13.77
C VAL A 62 0.80 23.94 -12.30
N ASN A 63 0.94 24.93 -11.41
CA ASN A 63 1.06 24.66 -9.97
C ASN A 63 -0.19 23.97 -9.40
N THR A 64 -1.38 24.33 -9.90
CA THR A 64 -2.63 23.66 -9.50
C THR A 64 -3.65 23.67 -10.65
N VAL A 65 -4.16 22.48 -10.98
CA VAL A 65 -5.32 22.28 -11.85
C VAL A 65 -6.46 21.76 -10.99
N THR A 66 -7.59 22.47 -10.97
CA THR A 66 -8.81 21.98 -10.32
C THR A 66 -9.80 21.57 -11.39
N LEU A 67 -10.21 20.30 -11.37
CA LEU A 67 -11.28 19.79 -12.23
C LEU A 67 -12.58 19.69 -11.42
N ASN A 68 -13.58 20.47 -11.82
CA ASN A 68 -14.94 20.43 -11.28
C ASN A 68 -15.92 19.95 -12.35
N THR A 69 -15.66 18.77 -12.92
CA THR A 69 -16.48 18.20 -14.01
C THR A 69 -16.99 16.83 -13.58
N SER A 70 -18.30 16.58 -13.71
CA SER A 70 -18.87 15.24 -13.60
C SER A 70 -19.01 14.64 -15.00
N GLY A 71 -18.53 13.41 -15.22
CA GLY A 71 -18.73 12.69 -16.50
C GLY A 71 -17.83 13.16 -17.64
N LEU A 72 -16.65 13.70 -17.33
CA LEU A 72 -15.58 13.87 -18.31
C LEU A 72 -15.03 12.47 -18.64
N GLU A 73 -15.06 12.08 -19.91
CA GLU A 73 -14.41 10.88 -20.44
C GLU A 73 -13.14 11.32 -21.18
N VAL A 74 -11.97 10.88 -20.73
CA VAL A 74 -10.70 11.08 -21.43
C VAL A 74 -10.02 9.73 -21.56
N ALA A 75 -9.44 9.43 -22.72
CA ALA A 75 -8.71 8.18 -22.92
C ALA A 75 -7.35 8.22 -22.18
N THR A 76 -6.53 9.24 -22.42
CA THR A 76 -5.22 9.37 -21.76
C THR A 76 -5.09 10.70 -21.04
N VAL A 77 -4.61 10.66 -19.80
CA VAL A 77 -4.23 11.87 -19.06
C VAL A 77 -2.78 11.76 -18.59
N LYS A 78 -1.95 12.74 -18.96
CA LYS A 78 -0.56 12.84 -18.54
C LYS A 78 -0.32 14.13 -17.77
N PHE A 79 0.09 13.98 -16.52
CA PHE A 79 0.54 15.06 -15.66
C PHE A 79 2.05 14.94 -15.47
N GLN A 80 2.79 15.98 -15.85
CA GLN A 80 4.25 16.02 -15.71
C GLN A 80 4.68 17.32 -15.04
N GLY A 81 5.64 17.25 -14.12
CA GLY A 81 6.26 18.39 -13.45
C GLY A 81 5.61 18.77 -12.12
N ALA A 82 6.28 19.62 -11.35
CA ALA A 82 5.85 20.03 -10.01
C ALA A 82 4.51 20.78 -10.03
N GLY A 83 3.42 20.10 -9.68
CA GLY A 83 2.07 20.64 -9.68
C GLY A 83 1.06 19.74 -8.99
N ILE A 84 -0.12 20.29 -8.69
CA ILE A 84 -1.22 19.59 -8.01
C ILE A 84 -2.44 19.50 -8.94
N LEU A 85 -2.91 18.31 -9.27
CA LEU A 85 -4.26 18.08 -9.78
C LEU A 85 -5.20 17.85 -8.60
N GLN A 86 -6.12 18.78 -8.36
CA GLN A 86 -7.15 18.61 -7.36
C GLN A 86 -8.48 18.20 -8.02
N LEU A 87 -8.97 17.02 -7.66
CA LEU A 87 -10.27 16.52 -8.09
C LEU A 87 -11.31 16.81 -6.99
N ASN A 88 -12.17 17.78 -7.25
CA ASN A 88 -13.29 18.11 -6.35
C ASN A 88 -14.56 17.33 -6.69
N GLU A 89 -14.59 16.72 -7.87
CA GLU A 89 -15.64 15.82 -8.35
C GLU A 89 -15.01 14.53 -8.87
N ALA A 90 -15.85 13.51 -9.12
CA ALA A 90 -15.37 12.25 -9.67
C ALA A 90 -14.85 12.45 -11.11
N LEU A 91 -13.66 11.91 -11.40
CA LEU A 91 -13.07 11.89 -12.74
C LEU A 91 -13.07 10.44 -13.26
N ASN A 92 -13.59 10.24 -14.47
CA ASN A 92 -13.60 8.94 -15.13
C ASN A 92 -12.67 8.98 -16.36
N ILE A 93 -11.55 8.28 -16.30
CA ILE A 93 -10.65 8.10 -17.44
C ILE A 93 -11.08 6.81 -18.12
N THR A 94 -11.82 6.94 -19.22
CA THR A 94 -12.36 5.82 -19.98
C THR A 94 -11.97 5.97 -21.45
N GLY A 95 -11.56 4.86 -22.06
CA GLY A 95 -11.21 4.82 -23.46
C GLY A 95 -12.44 4.83 -24.35
N ARG A 96 -12.24 5.16 -25.63
CA ARG A 96 -13.24 4.93 -26.65
C ARG A 96 -12.67 3.96 -27.68
N GLY A 97 -13.40 2.88 -27.95
CA GLY A 97 -12.98 1.90 -28.97
C GLY A 97 -11.83 1.01 -28.51
N THR A 98 -10.68 1.08 -29.19
CA THR A 98 -9.50 0.21 -28.95
C THR A 98 -8.38 0.90 -28.17
N GLU A 99 -8.61 2.13 -27.70
CA GLU A 99 -7.62 2.87 -26.93
C GLU A 99 -7.53 2.31 -25.51
N THR A 100 -6.31 2.06 -25.06
CA THR A 100 -6.01 1.68 -23.67
C THR A 100 -5.94 2.95 -22.83
N PRO A 101 -6.88 3.15 -21.90
CA PRO A 101 -6.87 4.35 -21.07
C PRO A 101 -5.68 4.32 -20.14
N SER A 102 -5.06 5.47 -19.92
CA SER A 102 -3.94 5.54 -18.97
C SER A 102 -3.89 6.88 -18.25
N LEU A 103 -3.54 6.81 -16.98
CA LEU A 103 -3.17 7.96 -16.18
C LEU A 103 -1.69 7.85 -15.81
N MET A 104 -0.89 8.79 -16.30
CA MET A 104 0.51 8.92 -15.94
C MET A 104 0.69 10.18 -15.12
N ILE A 105 1.28 10.03 -13.93
CA ILE A 105 1.61 11.10 -13.00
C ILE A 105 3.10 11.07 -12.78
N THR A 106 3.81 12.13 -13.17
CA THR A 106 5.26 12.25 -13.02
C THR A 106 5.61 13.56 -12.35
N ASP A 107 6.30 13.52 -11.20
CA ASP A 107 6.67 14.71 -10.41
C ASP A 107 5.46 15.59 -9.99
N SER A 108 4.23 15.07 -10.08
CA SER A 108 2.99 15.77 -9.78
C SER A 108 2.21 15.08 -8.67
N ASP A 109 1.35 15.83 -7.98
CA ASP A 109 0.40 15.28 -7.01
C ASP A 109 -1.01 15.29 -7.58
N VAL A 110 -1.74 14.19 -7.43
CA VAL A 110 -3.19 14.11 -7.63
C VAL A 110 -3.83 14.00 -6.25
N ILE A 111 -4.63 14.99 -5.89
CA ILE A 111 -5.41 15.03 -4.66
C ILE A 111 -6.87 14.78 -4.99
N ILE A 112 -7.41 13.69 -4.48
CA ILE A 112 -8.83 13.35 -4.61
C ILE A 112 -9.55 13.83 -3.35
N ALA A 113 -10.54 14.71 -3.51
CA ALA A 113 -11.32 15.20 -2.37
C ALA A 113 -12.04 14.05 -1.64
N ASN A 114 -12.24 14.21 -0.33
CA ASN A 114 -12.82 13.16 0.51
C ASN A 114 -14.23 12.75 0.00
N GLY A 115 -14.49 11.45 -0.09
CA GLY A 115 -15.72 10.88 -0.63
C GLY A 115 -15.86 10.96 -2.16
N LYS A 116 -14.83 11.42 -2.89
CA LYS A 116 -14.78 11.37 -4.36
C LYS A 116 -13.93 10.19 -4.83
N SER A 117 -14.11 9.83 -6.10
CA SER A 117 -13.38 8.74 -6.74
C SER A 117 -12.66 9.24 -7.99
N LEU A 118 -11.44 8.79 -8.16
CA LEU A 118 -10.78 8.75 -9.46
C LEU A 118 -10.99 7.35 -10.04
N VAL A 119 -11.72 7.27 -11.15
CA VAL A 119 -11.94 6.02 -11.85
C VAL A 119 -11.04 5.99 -13.07
N VAL A 120 -10.15 5.02 -13.18
CA VAL A 120 -9.32 4.83 -14.38
C VAL A 120 -9.59 3.44 -14.94
N VAL A 121 -10.09 3.38 -16.17
CA VAL A 121 -10.36 2.12 -16.87
C VAL A 121 -9.11 1.71 -17.62
N GLY A 122 -8.02 1.41 -16.90
CA GLY A 122 -6.73 1.07 -17.50
C GLY A 122 -5.57 1.26 -16.54
N ASP A 123 -4.39 1.60 -17.07
CA ASP A 123 -3.16 1.68 -16.29
C ASP A 123 -3.04 2.98 -15.51
N VAL A 124 -2.52 2.89 -14.29
CA VAL A 124 -2.09 4.04 -13.48
C VAL A 124 -0.62 3.91 -13.16
N GLU A 125 0.17 4.86 -13.63
CA GLU A 125 1.59 4.95 -13.33
C GLU A 125 1.88 6.22 -12.53
N VAL A 126 2.50 6.06 -11.37
CA VAL A 126 2.92 7.14 -10.47
C VAL A 126 4.43 7.08 -10.30
N ILE A 127 5.13 8.06 -10.88
CA ILE A 127 6.59 8.19 -10.86
C ILE A 127 6.94 9.47 -10.13
N ASP A 128 7.57 9.38 -8.95
CA ASP A 128 8.03 10.55 -8.19
C ASP A 128 6.95 11.62 -7.89
N GLY A 129 5.68 11.21 -7.99
CA GLY A 129 4.49 11.99 -7.68
C GLY A 129 3.62 11.29 -6.64
N SER A 130 2.46 11.85 -6.30
CA SER A 130 1.54 11.18 -5.39
C SER A 130 0.11 11.12 -5.90
N ILE A 131 -0.62 10.07 -5.54
CA ILE A 131 -2.09 10.06 -5.53
C ILE A 131 -2.48 10.00 -4.06
N SER A 132 -3.23 10.98 -3.56
CA SER A 132 -3.64 11.03 -2.16
C SER A 132 -5.11 11.42 -1.99
N GLY A 133 -5.74 10.84 -0.97
CA GLY A 133 -7.13 11.11 -0.61
C GLY A 133 -8.14 10.33 -1.46
N GLY A 134 -9.41 10.37 -1.05
CA GLY A 134 -10.53 9.75 -1.76
C GLY A 134 -10.37 8.24 -2.02
N ASN A 135 -11.09 7.77 -3.04
CA ASN A 135 -11.00 6.39 -3.54
C ASN A 135 -10.34 6.37 -4.93
N LEU A 136 -9.42 5.43 -5.15
CA LEU A 136 -8.92 5.12 -6.50
C LEU A 136 -9.56 3.80 -6.95
N MET A 137 -10.44 3.87 -7.94
CA MET A 137 -11.09 2.67 -8.48
C MET A 137 -10.56 2.41 -9.89
N LEU A 138 -9.96 1.24 -10.11
CA LEU A 138 -9.71 0.77 -11.47
C LEU A 138 -10.83 -0.18 -11.84
N THR A 139 -11.66 0.22 -12.80
CA THR A 139 -12.73 -0.63 -13.32
C THR A 139 -12.29 -1.28 -14.62
N PRO A 140 -12.47 -2.60 -14.81
CA PRO A 140 -12.23 -3.24 -16.10
C PRO A 140 -13.14 -2.63 -17.18
N ASP A 141 -12.62 -2.46 -18.40
CA ASP A 141 -13.43 -2.07 -19.55
C ASP A 141 -14.48 -3.16 -19.83
N THR A 142 -15.75 -2.75 -19.93
CA THR A 142 -16.89 -3.66 -19.98
C THR A 142 -17.00 -4.36 -21.32
N ALA A 143 -16.49 -5.59 -21.43
CA ALA A 143 -17.04 -6.70 -22.23
C ALA A 143 -16.17 -7.98 -22.23
N ALA A 144 -14.94 -7.93 -21.73
CA ALA A 144 -14.07 -9.09 -21.56
C ALA A 144 -13.29 -8.97 -20.24
N PRO A 145 -13.04 -10.08 -19.51
CA PRO A 145 -12.17 -10.03 -18.33
C PRO A 145 -10.73 -9.74 -18.77
N LEU A 146 -10.36 -8.46 -18.85
CA LEU A 146 -8.98 -7.97 -18.92
C LEU A 146 -8.69 -7.39 -17.52
N GLN A 147 -8.04 -8.08 -16.57
CA GLN A 147 -6.59 -8.38 -16.48
C GLN A 147 -5.63 -7.18 -16.50
N ASP A 148 -6.06 -5.95 -16.85
CA ASP A 148 -5.11 -4.91 -17.27
C ASP A 148 -5.10 -3.61 -16.42
N GLY A 149 -5.86 -3.49 -15.34
CA GLY A 149 -5.73 -2.33 -14.44
C GLY A 149 -4.46 -2.43 -13.58
N LYS A 150 -3.28 -2.08 -14.11
CA LYS A 150 -2.04 -2.12 -13.33
C LYS A 150 -1.81 -0.80 -12.60
N ILE A 151 -1.39 -0.91 -11.34
CA ILE A 151 -0.82 0.21 -10.59
C ILE A 151 0.68 -0.02 -10.46
N LEU A 152 1.45 1.00 -10.83
CA LEU A 152 2.90 1.02 -10.66
C LEU A 152 3.30 2.28 -9.89
N VAL A 153 3.84 2.10 -8.69
CA VAL A 153 4.35 3.18 -7.84
C VAL A 153 5.86 3.04 -7.72
N GLN A 154 6.60 3.97 -8.33
CA GLN A 154 8.06 3.89 -8.41
C GLN A 154 8.76 5.07 -7.74
N GLY A 155 10.06 4.90 -7.45
CA GLY A 155 10.92 6.00 -6.98
C GLY A 155 10.49 6.50 -5.61
N THR A 156 10.24 7.80 -5.46
CA THR A 156 9.65 8.36 -4.22
C THR A 156 8.13 8.48 -4.29
N GLY A 157 7.50 7.88 -5.30
CA GLY A 157 6.07 7.99 -5.52
C GLY A 157 5.24 7.46 -4.36
N SER A 158 4.03 8.00 -4.17
CA SER A 158 3.13 7.56 -3.09
C SER A 158 1.70 7.37 -3.58
N LEU A 159 1.10 6.23 -3.24
CA LEU A 159 -0.34 6.00 -3.34
C LEU A 159 -0.93 5.97 -1.92
N ASN A 160 -1.88 6.87 -1.64
CA ASN A 160 -2.61 6.91 -0.37
C ASN A 160 -4.12 6.96 -0.62
N ALA A 161 -4.79 5.82 -0.49
CA ALA A 161 -6.21 5.68 -0.81
C ALA A 161 -6.91 4.76 0.20
N ALA A 162 -8.21 4.99 0.48
CA ALA A 162 -8.94 4.11 1.38
C ALA A 162 -9.10 2.70 0.78
N THR A 163 -9.58 2.61 -0.46
CA THR A 163 -9.74 1.34 -1.17
C THR A 163 -9.09 1.41 -2.54
N VAL A 164 -8.40 0.33 -2.91
CA VAL A 164 -7.81 0.11 -4.23
C VAL A 164 -8.23 -1.25 -4.75
N ASN A 165 -8.80 -1.27 -5.96
CA ASN A 165 -9.07 -2.49 -6.72
C ASN A 165 -8.29 -2.41 -8.02
N ALA A 166 -7.41 -3.37 -8.28
CA ALA A 166 -6.54 -3.39 -9.45
C ALA A 166 -6.39 -4.82 -10.00
N ALA A 167 -5.89 -4.96 -11.22
CA ALA A 167 -5.43 -6.26 -11.69
C ALA A 167 -4.11 -6.64 -11.04
N SER A 168 -3.17 -5.70 -10.95
CA SER A 168 -1.92 -5.87 -10.22
C SER A 168 -1.48 -4.55 -9.61
N VAL A 169 -0.74 -4.63 -8.50
CA VAL A 169 -0.06 -3.47 -7.90
C VAL A 169 1.42 -3.79 -7.82
N THR A 170 2.26 -2.83 -8.16
CA THR A 170 3.71 -2.93 -8.00
C THR A 170 4.24 -1.72 -7.25
N ALA A 171 4.81 -1.93 -6.07
CA ALA A 171 5.65 -0.97 -5.37
C ALA A 171 7.13 -1.25 -5.73
N SER A 172 7.77 -0.30 -6.42
CA SER A 172 9.17 -0.39 -6.85
C SER A 172 9.94 0.84 -6.40
N GLY A 173 10.23 0.89 -5.10
CA GLY A 173 10.87 2.04 -4.44
C GLY A 173 9.86 3.00 -3.81
N GLY A 174 8.65 3.10 -4.37
CA GLY A 174 7.58 3.96 -3.88
C GLY A 174 6.78 3.38 -2.70
N ASN A 175 5.85 4.16 -2.17
CA ASN A 175 5.04 3.83 -1.01
C ASN A 175 3.56 3.63 -1.39
N VAL A 176 2.99 2.49 -1.05
CA VAL A 176 1.55 2.22 -1.18
C VAL A 176 0.97 2.11 0.23
N THR A 177 0.15 3.07 0.63
CA THR A 177 -0.56 3.07 1.91
C THR A 177 -2.04 3.06 1.66
N VAL A 178 -2.72 1.98 2.01
CA VAL A 178 -4.14 1.79 1.71
C VAL A 178 -4.88 1.16 2.87
N GLU A 179 -6.20 1.38 3.01
CA GLU A 179 -6.94 0.59 4.01
C GLU A 179 -7.22 -0.81 3.44
N ASN A 180 -7.79 -0.88 2.23
CA ASN A 180 -8.15 -2.13 1.58
C ASN A 180 -7.56 -2.22 0.17
N LEU A 181 -6.72 -3.21 -0.08
CA LEU A 181 -6.16 -3.52 -1.39
C LEU A 181 -6.72 -4.84 -1.90
N THR A 182 -7.36 -4.83 -3.06
CA THR A 182 -7.74 -6.05 -3.78
C THR A 182 -7.06 -6.12 -5.13
N THR A 183 -6.37 -7.22 -5.42
CA THR A 183 -5.80 -7.50 -6.73
C THR A 183 -6.27 -8.83 -7.31
N SER A 184 -6.72 -8.84 -8.56
CA SER A 184 -7.09 -10.08 -9.26
C SER A 184 -5.89 -10.88 -9.77
N GLY A 185 -4.71 -10.26 -9.77
CA GLY A 185 -3.41 -10.81 -10.12
C GLY A 185 -2.39 -10.56 -9.01
N THR A 186 -1.11 -10.53 -9.37
CA THR A 186 0.00 -10.46 -8.41
C THR A 186 0.21 -9.05 -7.86
N THR A 187 0.36 -8.96 -6.53
CA THR A 187 0.90 -7.76 -5.88
C THR A 187 2.41 -7.92 -5.70
N ASN A 188 3.20 -6.98 -6.23
CA ASN A 188 4.65 -7.02 -6.24
C ASN A 188 5.25 -5.91 -5.38
N VAL A 189 6.19 -6.25 -4.51
CA VAL A 189 7.00 -5.29 -3.76
C VAL A 189 8.47 -5.59 -4.03
N THR A 190 9.07 -4.80 -4.90
CA THR A 190 10.47 -4.97 -5.36
C THR A 190 11.41 -3.95 -4.68
N GLY A 191 10.84 -3.05 -3.87
CA GLY A 191 11.47 -1.96 -3.16
C GLY A 191 10.40 -1.01 -2.63
N GLY A 192 10.74 -0.08 -1.75
CA GLY A 192 9.76 0.85 -1.17
C GLY A 192 8.92 0.21 -0.06
N SER A 193 7.65 0.62 0.08
CA SER A 193 6.77 0.07 1.11
C SER A 193 5.33 -0.21 0.62
N LEU A 194 4.74 -1.26 1.16
CA LEU A 194 3.31 -1.56 1.09
C LEU A 194 2.77 -1.62 2.52
N ASN A 195 1.84 -0.73 2.85
CA ASN A 195 1.12 -0.69 4.11
C ASN A 195 -0.38 -0.81 3.83
N ALA A 196 -1.01 -1.90 4.29
CA ALA A 196 -2.44 -2.11 4.13
C ALA A 196 -3.12 -2.58 5.42
N ASN A 197 -4.37 -2.17 5.68
CA ASN A 197 -5.13 -2.85 6.74
C ASN A 197 -5.57 -4.24 6.27
N SER A 198 -5.97 -4.36 5.00
CA SER A 198 -6.33 -5.63 4.37
C SER A 198 -5.80 -5.71 2.93
N LEU A 199 -5.18 -6.83 2.58
CA LEU A 199 -4.73 -7.18 1.24
C LEU A 199 -5.40 -8.49 0.82
N ASN A 200 -6.14 -8.47 -0.28
CA ASN A 200 -6.70 -9.66 -0.93
C ASN A 200 -6.13 -9.75 -2.35
N ALA A 201 -5.22 -10.70 -2.60
CA ALA A 201 -4.52 -10.81 -3.88
C ALA A 201 -4.63 -12.22 -4.48
N ALA A 202 -4.44 -12.36 -5.79
CA ALA A 202 -4.27 -13.69 -6.35
C ALA A 202 -2.97 -14.34 -5.89
N SER A 203 -1.86 -13.57 -5.92
CA SER A 203 -0.57 -13.95 -5.35
C SER A 203 0.20 -12.70 -4.90
N VAL A 204 1.23 -12.89 -4.09
CA VAL A 204 2.10 -11.80 -3.62
C VAL A 204 3.56 -12.18 -3.86
N THR A 205 4.36 -11.22 -4.28
CA THR A 205 5.81 -11.38 -4.41
C THR A 205 6.50 -10.19 -3.75
N THR A 206 7.37 -10.45 -2.79
CA THR A 206 8.23 -9.45 -2.17
C THR A 206 9.69 -9.84 -2.39
N SER A 207 10.40 -9.07 -3.21
CA SER A 207 11.83 -9.26 -3.48
C SER A 207 12.71 -8.13 -2.93
N GLY A 208 12.09 -7.14 -2.28
CA GLY A 208 12.76 -6.05 -1.57
C GLY A 208 11.73 -5.13 -0.90
N GLY A 209 12.21 -4.10 -0.20
CA GLY A 209 11.33 -3.12 0.46
C GLY A 209 10.71 -3.63 1.76
N SER A 210 9.51 -3.14 2.09
CA SER A 210 8.80 -3.49 3.32
C SER A 210 7.30 -3.73 3.08
N VAL A 211 6.75 -4.77 3.69
CA VAL A 211 5.33 -5.09 3.68
C VAL A 211 4.81 -5.08 5.12
N SER A 212 3.81 -4.27 5.42
CA SER A 212 3.09 -4.30 6.69
C SER A 212 1.60 -4.37 6.41
N VAL A 213 0.98 -5.46 6.84
CA VAL A 213 -0.44 -5.72 6.58
C VAL A 213 -1.15 -6.12 7.86
N GLY A 214 -2.39 -5.65 8.04
CA GLY A 214 -3.28 -6.15 9.09
C GLY A 214 -3.73 -7.57 8.75
N THR A 215 -4.37 -7.75 7.59
CA THR A 215 -4.68 -9.06 7.03
C THR A 215 -4.16 -9.17 5.61
N LEU A 216 -3.60 -10.32 5.27
CA LEU A 216 -3.28 -10.71 3.90
C LEU A 216 -4.01 -12.00 3.60
N THR A 217 -4.70 -12.05 2.48
CA THR A 217 -5.31 -13.26 1.96
C THR A 217 -4.87 -13.44 0.51
N THR A 218 -4.33 -14.60 0.18
CA THR A 218 -4.01 -14.96 -1.20
C THR A 218 -4.66 -16.26 -1.62
N ALA A 219 -5.08 -16.35 -2.87
CA ALA A 219 -5.56 -17.62 -3.43
C ALA A 219 -4.42 -18.54 -3.88
N GLY A 220 -3.28 -17.95 -4.25
CA GLY A 220 -2.04 -18.63 -4.63
C GLY A 220 -0.88 -18.26 -3.71
N ASP A 221 0.32 -18.31 -4.27
CA ASP A 221 1.57 -18.29 -3.49
C ASP A 221 1.92 -16.91 -2.94
N TYR A 222 2.73 -16.92 -1.88
CA TYR A 222 3.47 -15.76 -1.41
C TYR A 222 4.97 -16.03 -1.48
N ASP A 223 5.63 -15.45 -2.48
CA ASP A 223 7.08 -15.50 -2.65
C ASP A 223 7.77 -14.35 -1.89
N PHE A 224 8.46 -14.65 -0.79
CA PHE A 224 9.20 -13.68 0.02
C PHE A 224 10.71 -13.88 -0.14
N THR A 225 11.28 -13.26 -1.16
CA THR A 225 12.68 -13.41 -1.57
C THR A 225 13.59 -12.29 -1.07
N GLY A 226 13.04 -11.21 -0.49
CA GLY A 226 13.83 -10.15 0.13
C GLY A 226 12.98 -9.06 0.80
N GLY A 227 13.60 -8.25 1.66
CA GLY A 227 12.94 -7.13 2.34
C GLY A 227 12.47 -7.46 3.77
N THR A 228 11.53 -6.65 4.29
CA THR A 228 10.98 -6.79 5.64
C THR A 228 9.48 -7.06 5.60
N LEU A 229 9.05 -8.13 6.27
CA LEU A 229 7.64 -8.38 6.59
C LEU A 229 7.39 -7.94 8.03
N THR A 230 6.49 -6.98 8.23
CA THR A 230 6.14 -6.46 9.55
C THR A 230 4.77 -6.97 10.00
N MET A 231 4.74 -7.68 11.13
CA MET A 231 3.55 -8.22 11.78
C MET A 231 3.27 -7.44 13.08
N ASN A 232 2.08 -6.85 13.20
CA ASN A 232 1.71 -6.03 14.34
C ASN A 232 0.93 -6.83 15.39
N LEU A 233 1.26 -6.65 16.67
CA LEU A 233 0.57 -7.24 17.83
C LEU A 233 -0.10 -6.13 18.66
N GLY A 234 -1.42 -5.99 18.53
CA GLY A 234 -2.23 -5.01 19.28
C GLY A 234 -3.20 -5.62 20.28
N GLY A 235 -3.30 -6.94 20.33
CA GLY A 235 -4.23 -7.71 21.17
C GLY A 235 -4.09 -9.21 20.91
N THR A 236 -5.11 -9.99 21.24
CA THR A 236 -5.11 -11.46 21.12
C THR A 236 -6.10 -12.00 20.09
N ALA A 237 -6.88 -11.14 19.44
CA ALA A 237 -7.77 -11.54 18.35
C ALA A 237 -7.07 -11.48 16.98
N GLN A 238 -6.99 -12.62 16.31
CA GLN A 238 -6.38 -12.78 14.98
C GLN A 238 -7.05 -11.89 13.93
N GLY A 239 -6.26 -11.34 13.02
CA GLY A 239 -6.71 -10.55 11.86
C GLY A 239 -7.46 -9.25 12.19
N THR A 240 -7.62 -8.91 13.47
CA THR A 240 -8.36 -7.72 13.94
C THR A 240 -7.55 -6.93 14.95
N GLU A 241 -6.95 -7.62 15.93
CA GLU A 241 -6.06 -7.01 16.91
C GLU A 241 -4.58 -7.29 16.62
N TYR A 242 -4.27 -8.33 15.83
CA TYR A 242 -2.91 -8.58 15.36
C TYR A 242 -2.88 -9.06 13.91
N SER A 243 -1.72 -8.92 13.27
CA SER A 243 -1.52 -9.25 11.86
C SER A 243 -1.69 -10.74 11.54
N PHE A 244 -2.30 -11.06 10.41
CA PHE A 244 -2.48 -12.46 9.97
C PHE A 244 -2.36 -12.62 8.46
N LEU A 245 -1.69 -13.69 8.01
CA LEU A 245 -1.58 -14.06 6.60
C LEU A 245 -2.30 -15.40 6.33
N ASP A 246 -3.28 -15.39 5.44
CA ASP A 246 -4.00 -16.57 4.95
C ASP A 246 -3.54 -16.84 3.51
N ILE A 247 -2.62 -17.79 3.33
CA ILE A 247 -1.94 -18.04 2.06
C ILE A 247 -2.50 -19.34 1.47
N GLY A 248 -3.28 -19.22 0.40
CA GLY A 248 -3.92 -20.38 -0.24
C GLY A 248 -2.95 -21.29 -1.01
N GLY A 249 -1.78 -20.76 -1.40
CA GLY A 249 -0.70 -21.50 -2.05
C GLY A 249 0.48 -21.78 -1.09
N ASP A 250 1.69 -21.78 -1.63
CA ASP A 250 2.93 -21.96 -0.86
C ASP A 250 3.40 -20.61 -0.28
N PHE A 251 4.09 -20.66 0.87
CA PHE A 251 4.77 -19.50 1.45
C PHE A 251 6.28 -19.73 1.40
N ASP A 252 6.90 -19.22 0.34
CA ASP A 252 8.31 -19.45 0.03
C ASP A 252 9.18 -18.30 0.56
N ILE A 253 10.10 -18.60 1.46
CA ILE A 253 10.96 -17.62 2.12
C ILE A 253 12.43 -17.88 1.78
N GLU A 254 13.08 -16.97 1.05
CA GLU A 254 14.52 -17.07 0.84
C GLU A 254 15.30 -16.65 2.09
N ASN A 255 16.26 -17.47 2.51
CA ASN A 255 17.10 -17.20 3.70
C ASN A 255 18.21 -16.15 3.44
N SER A 256 18.01 -15.22 2.50
CA SER A 256 18.96 -14.14 2.26
C SER A 256 18.25 -12.82 2.05
N GLY A 257 18.58 -11.82 2.86
CA GLY A 257 18.00 -10.47 2.72
C GLY A 257 16.55 -10.33 3.17
N THR A 258 15.98 -11.36 3.81
CA THR A 258 14.62 -11.39 4.36
C THR A 258 14.62 -11.13 5.87
N THR A 259 13.70 -10.30 6.34
CA THR A 259 13.51 -10.01 7.76
C THR A 259 12.04 -10.15 8.14
N LEU A 260 11.76 -10.90 9.20
CA LEU A 260 10.49 -10.83 9.91
C LEU A 260 10.65 -9.84 11.07
N GLU A 261 9.83 -8.79 11.08
CA GLU A 261 9.73 -7.86 12.20
C GLU A 261 8.37 -8.02 12.87
N VAL A 262 8.37 -8.33 14.16
CA VAL A 262 7.17 -8.34 14.99
C VAL A 262 7.20 -7.08 15.85
N ALA A 263 6.13 -6.29 15.79
CA ALA A 263 6.02 -5.03 16.52
C ALA A 263 4.79 -5.01 17.41
N THR A 264 4.91 -4.52 18.64
CA THR A 264 3.72 -4.24 19.48
C THR A 264 3.14 -2.89 19.12
N VAL A 265 1.83 -2.81 18.94
CA VAL A 265 1.11 -1.55 18.67
C VAL A 265 0.17 -1.22 19.83
N ASN A 266 -0.26 0.04 19.91
CA ASN A 266 -1.25 0.51 20.90
C ASN A 266 -0.88 0.24 22.38
N GLY A 267 0.40 0.04 22.69
CA GLY A 267 0.87 -0.25 24.05
C GLY A 267 0.50 -1.66 24.54
N PHE A 268 0.23 -2.60 23.64
CA PHE A 268 -0.11 -3.97 24.00
C PHE A 268 0.97 -4.62 24.87
N ALA A 269 0.56 -5.13 26.03
CA ALA A 269 1.45 -5.74 27.01
C ALA A 269 1.48 -7.27 26.83
N LEU A 270 2.63 -7.77 26.44
CA LEU A 270 2.89 -9.18 26.23
C LEU A 270 2.98 -9.95 27.55
N SER A 271 2.38 -11.14 27.62
CA SER A 271 2.28 -11.96 28.83
C SER A 271 2.50 -13.45 28.55
N ALA A 272 2.97 -14.17 29.57
CA ALA A 272 3.19 -15.61 29.48
C ALA A 272 1.91 -16.37 29.11
N GLY A 273 2.05 -17.37 28.24
CA GLY A 273 0.96 -18.21 27.75
C GLY A 273 0.20 -17.60 26.56
N GLN A 274 0.57 -16.41 26.08
CA GLN A 274 0.05 -15.90 24.82
C GLN A 274 0.70 -16.63 23.65
N THR A 275 -0.11 -16.93 22.65
CA THR A 275 0.30 -17.50 21.36
C THR A 275 -0.35 -16.69 20.25
N PHE A 276 0.45 -16.33 19.26
CA PHE A 276 0.03 -15.60 18.07
C PHE A 276 0.21 -16.51 16.87
N ASP A 277 -0.86 -16.68 16.12
CA ASP A 277 -0.86 -17.46 14.89
C ASP A 277 -0.77 -16.49 13.71
N LEU A 278 0.45 -16.34 13.19
CA LEU A 278 0.80 -15.28 12.26
C LEU A 278 0.45 -15.62 10.81
N TRP A 279 0.41 -16.91 10.45
CA TRP A 279 0.04 -17.33 9.11
C TRP A 279 -0.42 -18.78 9.00
N ASP A 280 -1.35 -19.01 8.07
CA ASP A 280 -1.77 -20.32 7.59
C ASP A 280 -1.35 -20.49 6.11
N VAL A 281 -0.94 -21.71 5.72
CA VAL A 281 -0.44 -22.02 4.36
C VAL A 281 -1.15 -23.22 3.75
N GLY A 282 -1.60 -23.06 2.52
CA GLY A 282 -2.22 -24.07 1.67
C GLY A 282 -3.69 -24.38 1.96
N PRO A 283 -4.38 -25.10 1.06
CA PRO A 283 -5.81 -25.38 1.17
C PRO A 283 -6.19 -26.39 2.28
N SER A 284 -5.21 -26.99 2.95
CA SER A 284 -5.41 -28.01 3.99
C SER A 284 -4.53 -27.83 5.22
N ASN A 285 -3.82 -26.71 5.37
CA ASN A 285 -2.86 -26.44 6.45
C ASN A 285 -1.75 -27.52 6.58
N ASP A 286 -1.60 -28.37 5.56
CA ASP A 286 -0.54 -29.39 5.42
C ASP A 286 0.56 -28.91 4.46
N SER A 287 0.39 -27.73 3.84
CA SER A 287 1.43 -27.10 3.01
C SER A 287 2.38 -26.36 3.93
N ALA A 288 3.68 -26.61 3.78
CA ALA A 288 4.69 -26.06 4.66
C ALA A 288 5.12 -24.68 4.16
N THR A 289 5.46 -23.79 5.10
CA THR A 289 6.37 -22.68 4.79
C THR A 289 7.69 -23.28 4.28
N ASP A 290 8.12 -22.93 3.07
CA ASP A 290 9.45 -23.33 2.59
C ASP A 290 10.48 -22.26 2.96
N GLY A 291 11.62 -22.70 3.46
CA GLY A 291 12.69 -21.82 3.91
C GLY A 291 12.47 -21.14 5.26
N MET A 292 13.22 -20.06 5.49
CA MET A 292 13.25 -19.33 6.76
C MET A 292 13.72 -17.89 6.56
N PHE A 293 13.29 -16.97 7.43
CA PHE A 293 13.79 -15.60 7.42
C PHE A 293 15.27 -15.54 7.79
N ALA A 294 16.04 -14.69 7.12
CA ALA A 294 17.44 -14.47 7.46
C ALA A 294 17.62 -13.76 8.81
N SER A 295 16.63 -12.97 9.24
CA SER A 295 16.60 -12.30 10.53
C SER A 295 15.18 -12.25 11.09
N ILE A 296 15.04 -12.45 12.40
CA ILE A 296 13.78 -12.27 13.13
C ILE A 296 14.00 -11.20 14.20
N ILE A 297 13.22 -10.13 14.15
CA ILE A 297 13.23 -9.02 15.11
C ILE A 297 11.95 -9.12 15.93
N LEU A 298 12.08 -9.42 17.22
CA LEU A 298 10.94 -9.56 18.13
C LEU A 298 10.93 -8.42 19.17
N PRO A 299 9.75 -8.03 19.67
CA PRO A 299 9.64 -7.05 20.75
C PRO A 299 10.37 -7.53 22.00
N THR A 300 10.98 -6.59 22.74
CA THR A 300 11.59 -6.89 24.03
C THR A 300 10.52 -7.31 25.03
N LEU A 301 10.71 -8.47 25.65
CA LEU A 301 9.85 -8.98 26.70
C LEU A 301 10.31 -8.53 28.11
N SER A 302 9.43 -8.65 29.10
CA SER A 302 9.82 -8.48 30.50
C SER A 302 10.81 -9.57 30.94
N THR A 303 11.57 -9.34 32.02
CA THR A 303 12.75 -10.15 32.41
C THR A 303 12.50 -11.62 32.71
N ASN A 304 11.24 -12.05 32.82
CA ASN A 304 10.86 -13.43 33.14
C ASN A 304 10.07 -14.10 32.00
N LEU A 305 10.13 -13.54 30.80
CA LEU A 305 9.43 -14.03 29.62
C LEU A 305 10.44 -14.28 28.49
N GLU A 306 10.14 -15.28 27.68
CA GLU A 306 10.92 -15.66 26.51
C GLU A 306 9.99 -15.98 25.34
N TRP A 307 10.43 -15.63 24.13
CA TRP A 307 9.75 -16.03 22.90
C TRP A 307 10.06 -17.49 22.58
N ASP A 308 9.04 -18.25 22.24
CA ASP A 308 9.13 -19.59 21.68
C ASP A 308 8.67 -19.53 20.22
N ASP A 309 9.63 -19.60 19.30
CA ASP A 309 9.46 -19.58 17.85
C ASP A 309 9.61 -20.97 17.22
N SER A 310 9.64 -22.03 18.04
CA SER A 310 9.84 -23.41 17.57
C SER A 310 8.75 -23.93 16.64
N GLN A 311 7.60 -23.26 16.59
CA GLN A 311 6.46 -23.57 15.72
C GLN A 311 6.25 -22.54 14.60
N LEU A 312 7.11 -21.52 14.51
CA LEU A 312 6.92 -20.40 13.59
C LEU A 312 6.91 -20.85 12.13
N PHE A 313 7.91 -21.65 11.73
CA PHE A 313 8.07 -22.11 10.34
C PHE A 313 7.29 -23.40 10.03
N THR A 314 6.60 -23.98 11.01
CA THR A 314 5.78 -25.18 10.80
C THR A 314 4.29 -24.88 10.80
N THR A 315 3.85 -23.99 11.68
CA THR A 315 2.42 -23.70 11.88
C THR A 315 2.16 -22.20 12.03
N GLY A 316 3.09 -21.33 11.67
CA GLY A 316 2.94 -19.88 11.82
C GLY A 316 2.89 -19.37 13.26
N GLN A 317 3.15 -20.22 14.25
CA GLN A 317 2.88 -19.89 15.66
C GLN A 317 4.10 -19.32 16.38
N LEU A 318 3.89 -18.19 17.04
CA LEU A 318 4.84 -17.53 17.92
C LEU A 318 4.25 -17.45 19.34
N SER A 319 4.93 -18.05 20.32
CA SER A 319 4.43 -18.15 21.70
C SER A 319 5.30 -17.42 22.70
N ILE A 320 4.73 -17.07 23.85
CA ILE A 320 5.45 -16.48 24.96
C ILE A 320 5.42 -17.44 26.14
N THR A 321 6.59 -17.84 26.60
CA THR A 321 6.72 -18.73 27.76
C THR A 321 7.29 -17.96 28.95
N ALA A 322 6.91 -18.37 30.15
CA ALA A 322 7.57 -17.88 31.35
C ALA A 322 8.92 -18.56 31.47
N VAL A 323 9.99 -17.79 31.62
CA VAL A 323 11.30 -18.32 31.98
C VAL A 323 11.19 -18.84 33.41
N PRO A 324 11.39 -20.15 33.66
CA PRO A 324 11.32 -20.68 35.01
C PRO A 324 12.32 -19.93 35.89
N GLU A 325 11.85 -19.34 36.99
CA GLU A 325 12.76 -18.72 37.95
C GLU A 325 13.83 -19.77 38.31
N PRO A 326 15.12 -19.41 38.20
CA PRO A 326 16.18 -20.40 38.34
C PRO A 326 16.00 -21.05 39.71
N SER A 327 15.85 -22.38 39.69
CA SER A 327 15.55 -23.22 40.86
C SER A 327 16.46 -22.98 42.06
N SER A 328 17.57 -22.29 41.88
CA SER A 328 18.36 -21.59 42.89
C SER A 328 17.56 -20.82 43.95
N LEU A 329 16.50 -20.08 43.61
CA LEU A 329 15.69 -19.35 44.60
C LEU A 329 14.82 -20.31 45.42
N ALA A 330 14.18 -21.27 44.76
CA ALA A 330 13.46 -22.35 45.44
C ALA A 330 14.41 -23.16 46.35
N ALA A 331 15.62 -23.47 45.88
CA ALA A 331 16.65 -24.18 46.63
C ALA A 331 17.13 -23.35 47.82
N LEU A 332 17.34 -22.04 47.67
CA LEU A 332 17.70 -21.15 48.77
C LEU A 332 16.58 -21.08 49.81
N GLY A 333 15.32 -20.96 49.37
CA GLY A 333 14.15 -21.02 50.24
C GLY A 333 14.05 -22.35 51.00
N MET A 334 14.30 -23.47 50.33
CA MET A 334 14.36 -24.80 50.96
C MET A 334 15.52 -24.91 51.96
N LEU A 335 16.69 -24.36 51.66
CA LEU A 335 17.81 -24.35 52.60
C LEU A 335 17.47 -23.51 53.84
N LEU A 336 16.91 -22.32 53.67
CA LEU A 336 16.52 -21.44 54.79
C LEU A 336 15.43 -22.07 55.67
N THR A 337 14.45 -22.76 55.08
CA THR A 337 13.43 -23.50 55.85
C THR A 337 14.05 -24.68 56.63
N VAL A 338 14.97 -25.43 56.03
CA VAL A 338 15.72 -26.48 56.74
C VAL A 338 16.55 -25.90 57.90
N PHE A 339 17.22 -24.77 57.69
CA PHE A 339 18.01 -24.10 58.74
C PHE A 339 17.14 -23.60 59.90
N THR A 340 15.97 -23.01 59.62
CA THR A 340 15.06 -22.51 60.67
C THR A 340 14.41 -23.63 61.47
N VAL A 341 14.02 -24.74 60.82
CA VAL A 341 13.51 -25.95 61.50
C VAL A 341 14.59 -26.57 62.38
N ARG A 342 15.84 -26.67 61.89
CA ARG A 342 16.96 -27.21 62.67
C ARG A 342 17.29 -26.36 63.91
N ARG A 343 17.15 -25.04 63.81
CA ARG A 343 17.39 -24.12 64.95
C ARG A 343 16.35 -24.30 66.06
N ARG A 344 15.07 -24.51 65.73
CA ARG A 344 14.00 -24.71 66.74
C ARG A 344 14.15 -25.99 67.55
N ARG A 345 14.67 -27.07 66.97
CA ARG A 345 14.85 -28.35 67.68
C ARG A 345 15.92 -28.33 68.77
N ARG A 346 16.80 -27.32 68.78
CA ARG A 346 17.86 -27.21 69.81
C ARG A 346 17.40 -26.54 71.10
N THR A 347 16.21 -25.96 71.15
CA THR A 347 15.73 -25.17 72.31
C THR A 347 14.85 -25.98 73.29
N THR A 348 14.63 -27.28 73.07
CA THR A 348 13.68 -28.10 73.87
C THR A 348 14.37 -29.20 74.71
N VAL A 349 15.57 -28.95 75.24
CA VAL A 349 16.21 -29.84 76.23
C VAL A 349 16.70 -29.00 77.41
N ALA A 350 15.78 -28.63 78.29
CA ALA A 350 16.05 -28.14 79.65
C ALA A 350 14.75 -28.16 80.47
N ALA A 351 14.39 -29.35 80.96
CA ALA A 351 13.55 -29.57 82.15
C ALA A 351 13.84 -30.99 82.66
#